data_AF-A0A3N5EZN2-F1
#
_entry.id   AF-A0A3N5EZN2-F1
#
_cell.length_a   1.000
_cell.length_b   1.000
_cell.length_c   1.000
_cell.angle_alpha   90.00
_cell.angle_beta   90.00
_cell.angle_gamma   90.00
#
_symmetry.space_group_name_H-M   'P 1'
#
loop_
_entity.id
_entity.type
_entity.pdbx_description
1 polymer ?
#
loop_
_entity_poly.entity_id
_entity_poly.type
_entity_poly.pdbx_seq_one_letter_code
_entity_poly.pdbx_strand_id
1 'polypeptide(L)'
;MQRRDFLANLPAAGLAAGFSASLPPGTFSADARGGAPEKKENIIEKVKLAMLSMQRAAWEQGVAMQAMLELGESDLVILMAKDAVLRQSQDGRLAMLGEEFALTDAASPGEAVLWAAKKTGDPVLMNGFNKMLEYVLNKAPRTKEGIIYHFTNIPQIWSDSNYMLPPFLAAAGKYEEAVRQLEGVWGFL
;
A
#
# COMPACT_ATOMS: atom_id res chain seq x y z
N MET A 1 -19.87 -13.16 -21.34
CA MET A 1 -19.55 -13.84 -20.07
C MET A 1 -20.11 -13.01 -18.93
N GLN A 2 -21.29 -13.39 -18.40
CA GLN A 2 -21.97 -12.72 -17.29
C GLN A 2 -21.81 -13.57 -16.01
N ARG A 3 -21.26 -12.99 -14.95
CA ARG A 3 -20.80 -13.69 -13.73
C ARG A 3 -21.90 -13.91 -12.66
N ARG A 4 -23.16 -14.14 -13.02
CA ARG A 4 -24.26 -14.19 -12.02
C ARG A 4 -24.94 -15.54 -11.80
N ASP A 5 -24.60 -16.58 -12.56
CA ASP A 5 -25.33 -17.86 -12.47
C ASP A 5 -24.64 -18.97 -11.67
N PHE A 6 -23.47 -18.70 -11.06
CA PHE A 6 -22.68 -19.75 -10.40
C PHE A 6 -23.22 -20.18 -9.02
N LEU A 7 -24.10 -19.39 -8.37
CA LEU A 7 -24.63 -19.71 -7.04
C LEU A 7 -26.05 -20.31 -7.06
N ALA A 8 -26.67 -20.48 -8.23
CA ALA A 8 -28.05 -20.96 -8.31
C ALA A 8 -28.19 -22.50 -8.35
N ASN A 9 -27.08 -23.26 -8.47
CA ASN A 9 -27.11 -24.72 -8.64
C ASN A 9 -26.29 -25.48 -7.59
N LEU A 10 -26.42 -25.11 -6.31
CA LEU A 10 -26.00 -25.99 -5.22
C LEU A 10 -27.16 -26.91 -4.84
N PRO A 11 -27.09 -28.24 -5.07
CA PRO A 11 -28.11 -29.16 -4.62
C PRO A 11 -28.07 -29.25 -3.08
N ALA A 12 -29.23 -29.07 -2.46
CA ALA A 12 -29.47 -29.20 -1.02
C ALA A 12 -29.39 -30.68 -0.56
N ALA A 13 -28.21 -31.29 -0.67
CA ALA A 13 -27.92 -32.63 -0.20
C ALA A 13 -26.64 -32.61 0.63
N GLY A 14 -26.76 -32.12 1.87
CA GLY A 14 -25.63 -32.08 2.82
C GLY A 14 -26.00 -31.76 4.25
N LEU A 15 -27.29 -31.78 4.61
CA LEU A 15 -27.77 -31.53 5.97
C LEU A 15 -28.66 -32.69 6.43
N ALA A 16 -28.03 -33.85 6.67
CA ALA A 16 -28.66 -34.93 7.41
C ALA A 16 -27.59 -35.90 7.95
N ALA A 17 -26.97 -35.55 9.08
CA ALA A 17 -26.33 -36.54 9.94
C ALA A 17 -26.38 -36.07 11.40
N GLY A 18 -27.30 -36.69 12.15
CA GLY A 18 -27.18 -36.95 13.59
C GLY A 18 -27.44 -35.77 14.54
N PHE A 19 -28.61 -35.75 15.18
CA PHE A 19 -28.81 -36.33 16.52
C PHE A 19 -30.22 -35.97 17.00
N SER A 20 -30.97 -37.00 17.40
CA SER A 20 -32.29 -36.91 18.01
C SER A 20 -32.17 -36.35 19.42
N ALA A 21 -32.85 -35.24 19.72
CA ALA A 21 -33.19 -34.85 21.08
C ALA A 21 -34.51 -34.04 21.04
N SER A 22 -35.54 -34.62 21.65
CA SER A 22 -36.87 -34.04 21.84
C SER A 22 -36.82 -32.78 22.70
N LEU A 23 -37.35 -31.66 22.19
CA LEU A 23 -37.66 -30.46 22.97
C LEU A 23 -39.19 -30.29 23.09
N PRO A 24 -39.73 -30.01 24.29
CA PRO A 24 -41.16 -29.81 24.50
C PRO A 24 -41.63 -28.45 23.93
N PRO A 25 -42.93 -28.28 23.62
CA PRO A 25 -43.45 -27.03 23.07
C PRO A 25 -43.56 -25.99 24.19
N GLY A 26 -42.53 -25.16 24.35
CA GLY A 26 -42.49 -24.01 25.25
C GLY A 26 -42.40 -22.71 24.47
N THR A 27 -43.52 -21.98 24.40
CA THR A 27 -43.64 -20.53 24.18
C THR A 27 -42.49 -19.80 23.49
N PHE A 28 -42.65 -19.50 22.20
CA PHE A 28 -41.94 -18.39 21.57
C PHE A 28 -42.43 -17.08 22.20
N SER A 29 -41.66 -16.53 23.14
CA SER A 29 -41.85 -15.17 23.60
C SER A 29 -41.40 -14.23 22.48
N ALA A 30 -42.38 -13.59 21.85
CA ALA A 30 -42.17 -12.47 20.95
C ALA A 30 -41.88 -11.22 21.79
N ASP A 31 -40.63 -11.03 22.22
CA ASP A 31 -40.10 -9.69 22.50
C ASP A 31 -38.57 -9.73 22.66
N ALA A 32 -37.88 -9.48 21.56
CA ALA A 32 -36.49 -9.04 21.57
C ALA A 32 -36.31 -7.95 20.50
N ARG A 33 -37.15 -6.91 20.53
CA ARG A 33 -36.81 -5.61 19.93
C ARG A 33 -35.97 -4.80 20.93
N GLY A 34 -34.91 -5.41 21.42
CA GLY A 34 -33.77 -4.68 21.97
C GLY A 34 -32.93 -4.25 20.79
N GLY A 35 -33.18 -3.05 20.25
CA GLY A 35 -32.25 -2.44 19.31
C GLY A 35 -30.90 -2.33 20.00
N ALA A 36 -29.97 -3.21 19.62
CA ALA A 36 -28.58 -3.07 20.05
C ALA A 36 -28.13 -1.64 19.68
N PRO A 37 -27.42 -0.94 20.57
CA PRO A 37 -26.91 0.39 20.23
C PRO A 37 -26.05 0.23 18.99
N GLU A 38 -26.37 1.00 17.95
CA GLU A 38 -25.62 1.05 16.69
C GLU A 38 -24.18 1.46 17.06
N LYS A 39 -23.29 0.47 17.17
CA LYS A 39 -21.86 0.72 17.27
C LYS A 39 -21.52 1.50 16.01
N LYS A 40 -21.22 2.80 16.14
CA LYS A 40 -20.61 3.57 15.06
C LYS A 40 -19.43 2.75 14.57
N GLU A 41 -19.62 2.09 13.44
CA GLU A 41 -18.60 1.24 12.88
C GLU A 41 -17.40 2.12 12.56
N ASN A 42 -16.24 1.70 13.04
CA ASN A 42 -15.02 2.43 12.75
C ASN A 42 -14.69 2.24 11.25
N ILE A 43 -15.14 3.19 10.42
CA ILE A 43 -14.93 3.17 8.98
C ILE A 43 -13.43 3.12 8.63
N ILE A 44 -12.57 3.72 9.46
CA ILE A 44 -11.11 3.67 9.27
C ILE A 44 -10.62 2.23 9.42
N GLU A 45 -11.10 1.50 10.44
CA GLU A 45 -10.73 0.10 10.64
C GLU A 45 -11.17 -0.77 9.45
N LYS A 46 -12.39 -0.57 8.94
CA LYS A 46 -12.87 -1.29 7.75
C LYS A 46 -12.02 -1.00 6.51
N VAL A 47 -11.66 0.26 6.29
CA VAL A 47 -10.81 0.67 5.16
C VAL A 47 -9.40 0.07 5.30
N LYS A 48 -8.80 0.08 6.49
CA LYS A 48 -7.51 -0.57 6.75
C LYS A 48 -7.57 -2.06 6.42
N LEU A 49 -8.57 -2.77 6.94
CA LEU A 49 -8.72 -4.21 6.68
C LEU A 49 -8.92 -4.51 5.18
N ALA A 50 -9.77 -3.73 4.49
CA ALA A 50 -9.97 -3.87 3.06
C ALA A 50 -8.67 -3.62 2.29
N MET A 51 -7.96 -2.53 2.58
CA MET A 51 -6.67 -2.18 1.99
C MET A 51 -5.63 -3.29 2.18
N LEU A 52 -5.53 -3.84 3.40
CA LEU A 52 -4.58 -4.91 3.74
C LEU A 52 -4.94 -6.25 3.10
N SER A 53 -6.18 -6.46 2.68
CA SER A 53 -6.64 -7.68 2.00
C SER A 53 -6.32 -7.74 0.50
N MET A 54 -5.76 -6.66 -0.06
CA MET A 54 -5.42 -6.57 -1.48
C MET A 54 -3.91 -6.48 -1.70
N GLN A 55 -3.44 -6.96 -2.85
CA GLN A 55 -2.09 -6.67 -3.33
C GLN A 55 -2.01 -5.19 -3.72
N ARG A 56 -0.88 -4.55 -3.44
CA ARG A 56 -0.62 -3.13 -3.70
C ARG A 56 0.64 -3.01 -4.56
N ALA A 57 0.57 -2.31 -5.69
CA ALA A 57 1.78 -1.95 -6.43
C ALA A 57 2.53 -0.86 -5.68
N ALA A 58 3.63 -0.39 -6.24
CA ALA A 58 4.58 0.40 -5.48
C ALA A 58 3.98 1.73 -4.98
N TRP A 59 3.19 2.41 -5.81
CA TRP A 59 2.54 3.66 -5.43
C TRP A 59 1.39 3.46 -4.43
N GLU A 60 0.56 2.42 -4.57
CA GLU A 60 -0.51 2.14 -3.58
C GLU A 60 0.09 1.75 -2.24
N GLN A 61 1.20 1.00 -2.24
CA GLN A 61 1.93 0.66 -1.02
C GLN A 61 2.46 1.94 -0.34
N GLY A 62 3.07 2.85 -1.09
CA GLY A 62 3.61 4.08 -0.53
C GLY A 62 2.54 5.02 0.02
N VAL A 63 1.45 5.25 -0.72
CA VAL A 63 0.31 6.06 -0.27
C VAL A 63 -0.33 5.46 0.99
N ALA A 64 -0.53 4.14 1.00
CA ALA A 64 -1.06 3.44 2.16
C ALA A 64 -0.13 3.56 3.39
N MET A 65 1.19 3.43 3.19
CA MET A 65 2.17 3.58 4.27
C MET A 65 2.19 4.99 4.85
N GLN A 66 2.09 6.02 4.00
CA GLN A 66 1.98 7.41 4.45
C GLN A 66 0.73 7.62 5.31
N ALA A 67 -0.43 7.11 4.86
CA ALA A 67 -1.66 7.20 5.63
C ALA A 67 -1.53 6.48 6.99
N MET A 68 -0.90 5.31 7.04
CA MET A 68 -0.69 4.59 8.31
C MET A 68 0.28 5.33 9.24
N LEU A 69 1.31 5.98 8.68
CA LEU A 69 2.25 6.78 9.44
C LEU A 69 1.57 8.00 10.08
N GLU A 70 0.73 8.70 9.34
CA GLU A 70 -0.04 9.86 9.83
C GLU A 70 -1.12 9.47 10.85
N LEU A 71 -1.71 8.28 10.72
CA LEU A 71 -2.63 7.71 11.72
C LEU A 71 -1.92 7.22 12.99
N GLY A 72 -0.59 7.19 13.02
CA GLY A 72 0.18 6.70 14.17
C GLY A 72 0.22 5.16 14.29
N GLU A 73 -0.17 4.43 13.25
CA GLU A 73 -0.22 2.95 13.18
C GLU A 73 1.19 2.36 13.03
N SER A 74 2.04 2.63 14.02
CA SER A 74 3.49 2.39 13.99
C SER A 74 3.87 0.94 13.64
N ASP A 75 3.19 -0.03 14.26
CA ASP A 75 3.46 -1.46 14.03
C ASP A 75 3.10 -1.85 12.59
N LEU A 76 2.01 -1.30 12.06
CA LEU A 76 1.59 -1.56 10.69
C LEU A 76 2.55 -0.93 9.68
N VAL A 77 3.03 0.29 9.93
CA VAL A 77 4.06 0.94 9.10
C VAL A 77 5.33 0.08 9.04
N ILE A 78 5.77 -0.48 10.18
CA ILE A 78 6.94 -1.37 10.22
C ILE A 78 6.71 -2.63 9.38
N LEU A 79 5.54 -3.28 9.51
CA LEU A 79 5.21 -4.46 8.71
C LEU A 79 5.15 -4.15 7.21
N MET A 80 4.55 -3.03 6.83
CA MET A 80 4.47 -2.59 5.44
C MET A 80 5.83 -2.18 4.87
N ALA A 81 6.72 -1.60 5.69
CA ALA A 81 8.09 -1.30 5.30
C ALA A 81 8.91 -2.57 5.04
N LYS A 82 8.73 -3.61 5.87
CA LYS A 82 9.33 -4.92 5.64
C LYS A 82 8.84 -5.53 4.33
N ASP A 83 7.55 -5.45 4.03
CA ASP A 83 6.99 -5.89 2.75
C ASP A 83 7.56 -5.10 1.55
N ALA A 84 7.66 -3.77 1.67
CA ALA A 84 8.22 -2.92 0.62
C ALA A 84 9.68 -3.27 0.30
N VAL A 85 10.49 -3.55 1.32
CA VAL A 85 11.90 -3.94 1.17
C VAL A 85 12.03 -5.40 0.71
N LEU A 86 11.16 -6.30 1.17
CA LEU A 86 11.12 -7.69 0.71
C LEU A 86 10.89 -7.77 -0.80
N ARG A 87 10.03 -6.90 -1.32
CA ARG A 87 9.70 -6.81 -2.75
C ARG A 87 10.54 -5.78 -3.50
N GLN A 88 11.70 -5.41 -2.96
CA GLN A 88 12.64 -4.53 -3.64
C GLN A 88 13.22 -5.23 -4.88
N SER A 89 13.20 -4.54 -6.00
CA SER A 89 13.84 -5.03 -7.23
C SER A 89 15.37 -5.00 -7.12
N GLN A 90 16.04 -5.71 -8.03
CA GLN A 90 17.50 -5.82 -8.02
C GLN A 90 18.22 -4.46 -8.16
N ASP A 91 17.58 -3.50 -8.83
CA ASP A 91 18.16 -2.17 -9.05
C ASP A 91 18.00 -1.22 -7.86
N GLY A 92 17.08 -1.52 -6.93
CA GLY A 92 16.84 -0.76 -5.71
C GLY A 92 15.41 -0.22 -5.55
N ARG A 93 14.56 -0.30 -6.58
CA ARG A 93 13.16 0.19 -6.50
C ARG A 93 12.31 -0.61 -5.51
N LEU A 94 11.60 0.08 -4.61
CA LEU A 94 10.83 -0.51 -3.51
C LEU A 94 9.45 -1.01 -3.95
N ALA A 95 8.93 -1.99 -3.22
CA ALA A 95 7.54 -2.46 -3.32
C ALA A 95 7.11 -2.86 -4.74
N MET A 96 8.02 -3.47 -5.52
CA MET A 96 7.74 -3.87 -6.89
C MET A 96 6.88 -5.15 -6.94
N LEU A 97 6.09 -5.31 -8.01
CA LEU A 97 5.27 -6.51 -8.28
C LEU A 97 5.79 -7.30 -9.48
N GLY A 98 7.11 -7.47 -9.57
CA GLY A 98 7.78 -8.08 -10.72
C GLY A 98 8.50 -7.03 -11.56
N GLU A 99 8.72 -7.32 -12.85
CA GLU A 99 9.42 -6.42 -13.78
C GLU A 99 8.49 -5.32 -14.31
N GLU A 100 8.03 -4.44 -13.41
CA GLU A 100 7.35 -3.21 -13.80
C GLU A 100 8.38 -2.12 -14.11
N PHE A 101 8.10 -1.35 -15.16
CA PHE A 101 8.93 -0.21 -15.56
C PHE A 101 8.69 1.04 -14.70
N ALA A 102 7.79 0.97 -13.70
CA ALA A 102 7.45 2.09 -12.83
C ALA A 102 8.69 2.54 -12.03
N LEU A 103 8.98 3.85 -12.08
CA LEU A 103 10.16 4.43 -11.45
C LEU A 103 9.78 5.31 -10.27
N THR A 104 9.09 6.43 -10.55
CA THR A 104 8.81 7.42 -9.50
C THR A 104 7.90 6.86 -8.44
N ASP A 105 6.94 6.03 -8.82
CA ASP A 105 6.03 5.29 -7.93
C ASP A 105 6.76 4.50 -6.85
N ALA A 106 7.90 3.90 -7.20
CA ALA A 106 8.70 3.10 -6.28
C ALA A 106 9.45 3.93 -5.22
N ALA A 107 9.47 5.26 -5.36
CA ALA A 107 10.05 6.16 -4.36
C ALA A 107 9.04 6.45 -3.24
N SER A 108 7.74 6.38 -3.53
CA SER A 108 6.67 6.76 -2.59
C SER A 108 6.70 6.01 -1.24
N PRO A 109 7.10 4.72 -1.13
CA PRO A 109 7.23 4.06 0.18
C PRO A 109 8.40 4.56 1.01
N GLY A 110 9.36 5.27 0.41
CA GLY A 110 10.69 5.47 0.97
C GLY A 110 10.73 6.29 2.25
N GLU A 111 9.85 7.28 2.43
CA GLU A 111 9.76 8.05 3.69
C GLU A 111 9.36 7.16 4.86
N ALA A 112 8.31 6.36 4.68
CA ALA A 112 7.84 5.44 5.70
C ALA A 112 8.82 4.27 5.95
N VAL A 113 9.56 3.81 4.92
CA VAL A 113 10.69 2.87 5.11
C VAL A 113 11.80 3.50 5.94
N LEU A 114 12.20 4.75 5.67
CA LEU A 114 13.21 5.46 6.45
C LEU A 114 12.77 5.63 7.91
N TRP A 115 11.50 6.02 8.11
CA TRP A 115 10.91 6.13 9.43
C TRP A 115 10.98 4.80 10.18
N ALA A 116 10.56 3.70 9.55
CA ALA A 116 10.58 2.37 10.15
C ALA A 116 12.00 1.91 10.47
N ALA A 117 12.96 2.17 9.57
CA ALA A 117 14.38 1.87 9.79
C ALA A 117 14.94 2.61 11.01
N LYS A 118 14.64 3.91 11.15
CA LYS A 118 15.05 4.71 12.32
C LYS A 118 14.36 4.25 13.60
N LYS A 119 13.07 3.94 13.53
CA LYS A 119 12.26 3.50 14.67
C LYS A 119 12.74 2.16 15.25
N THR A 120 13.14 1.23 14.38
CA THR A 120 13.50 -0.15 14.76
C THR A 120 15.00 -0.37 14.90
N GLY A 121 15.83 0.44 14.24
CA GLY A 121 17.26 0.17 14.09
C GLY A 121 17.57 -1.00 13.15
N ASP A 122 16.60 -1.47 12.36
CA ASP A 122 16.77 -2.61 11.46
C ASP A 122 17.69 -2.24 10.26
N PRO A 123 18.88 -2.86 10.14
CA PRO A 123 19.82 -2.55 9.07
C PRO A 123 19.30 -2.98 7.69
N VAL A 124 18.39 -3.96 7.61
CA VAL A 124 17.80 -4.40 6.33
C VAL A 124 16.90 -3.31 5.78
N LEU A 125 16.08 -2.67 6.63
CA LEU A 125 15.23 -1.56 6.22
C LEU A 125 16.07 -0.36 5.78
N MET A 126 17.11 -0.02 6.54
CA MET A 126 18.01 1.08 6.18
C MET A 126 18.75 0.81 4.85
N ASN A 127 19.21 -0.42 4.63
CA ASN A 127 19.82 -0.82 3.37
C ASN A 127 18.83 -0.76 2.19
N GLY A 128 17.58 -1.17 2.40
CA GLY A 128 16.50 -1.03 1.42
C GLY A 128 16.29 0.42 1.02
N PHE A 129 16.16 1.32 1.99
CA PHE A 129 16.09 2.77 1.74
C PHE A 129 17.29 3.30 0.95
N ASN A 130 18.51 2.95 1.37
CA ASN A 130 19.73 3.43 0.72
C ASN A 130 19.86 2.96 -0.73
N LYS A 131 19.43 1.74 -1.04
CA LYS A 131 19.41 1.24 -2.42
C LYS A 131 18.44 2.02 -3.31
N MET A 132 17.26 2.37 -2.80
CA MET A 132 16.32 3.21 -3.56
C MET A 132 16.90 4.61 -3.79
N LEU A 133 17.53 5.19 -2.76
CA LEU A 133 18.16 6.50 -2.87
C LEU A 133 19.30 6.49 -3.89
N GLU A 134 20.15 5.47 -3.84
CA GLU A 134 21.25 5.25 -4.79
C GLU A 134 20.72 5.12 -6.23
N TYR A 135 19.64 4.36 -6.42
CA TYR A 135 19.02 4.22 -7.73
C TYR A 135 18.53 5.57 -8.27
N VAL A 136 17.79 6.33 -7.46
CA VAL A 136 17.26 7.64 -7.84
C VAL A 136 18.37 8.62 -8.20
N LEU A 137 19.41 8.71 -7.37
CA LEU A 137 20.46 9.71 -7.56
C LEU A 137 21.38 9.37 -8.73
N ASN A 138 21.70 8.09 -8.95
CA ASN A 138 22.81 7.73 -9.83
C ASN A 138 22.43 6.85 -11.03
N LYS A 139 21.23 6.26 -11.06
CA LYS A 139 20.85 5.26 -12.08
C LYS A 139 19.58 5.57 -12.85
N ALA A 140 18.65 6.32 -12.25
CA ALA A 140 17.37 6.65 -12.86
C ALA A 140 17.56 7.40 -14.20
N PRO A 141 16.88 6.98 -15.29
CA PRO A 141 16.90 7.72 -16.55
C PRO A 141 16.25 9.10 -16.39
N ARG A 142 16.83 10.09 -17.07
CA ARG A 142 16.53 11.52 -16.88
C ARG A 142 16.45 12.25 -18.21
N THR A 143 15.76 13.40 -18.22
CA THR A 143 15.89 14.40 -19.27
C THR A 143 17.29 15.00 -19.31
N LYS A 144 17.57 15.82 -20.34
CA LYS A 144 18.82 16.57 -20.45
C LYS A 144 19.00 17.57 -19.29
N GLU A 145 17.91 18.06 -18.75
CA GLU A 145 17.83 19.00 -17.62
C GLU A 145 17.93 18.27 -16.27
N GLY A 146 17.98 16.94 -16.28
CA GLY A 146 18.13 16.09 -15.09
C GLY A 146 16.83 15.67 -14.42
N ILE A 147 15.67 15.87 -15.07
CA ILE A 147 14.37 15.48 -14.50
C ILE A 147 14.14 13.99 -14.71
N ILE A 148 13.79 13.27 -13.66
CA ILE A 148 13.60 11.82 -13.68
C ILE A 148 12.32 11.48 -14.45
N TYR A 149 12.40 10.49 -15.33
CA TYR A 149 11.22 9.95 -16.00
C TYR A 149 10.36 9.11 -15.06
N HIS A 150 9.05 9.12 -15.28
CA HIS A 150 8.09 8.31 -14.54
C HIS A 150 8.32 6.80 -14.76
N PHE A 151 8.82 6.41 -15.93
CA PHE A 151 9.15 5.03 -16.30
C PHE A 151 10.62 4.85 -16.68
N THR A 152 11.13 3.63 -16.51
CA THR A 152 12.51 3.28 -16.86
C THR A 152 12.74 3.06 -18.35
N ASN A 153 11.69 2.77 -19.12
CA ASN A 153 11.79 2.33 -20.52
C ASN A 153 11.26 3.35 -21.54
N ILE A 154 10.54 4.38 -21.09
CA ILE A 154 9.95 5.41 -21.97
C ILE A 154 10.18 6.80 -21.38
N PRO A 155 10.54 7.81 -22.21
CA PRO A 155 10.84 9.16 -21.74
C PRO A 155 9.55 9.94 -21.47
N GLN A 156 8.87 9.64 -20.37
CA GLN A 156 7.62 10.29 -19.97
C GLN A 156 7.74 10.93 -18.59
N ILE A 157 7.11 12.10 -18.44
CA ILE A 157 7.00 12.83 -17.18
C ILE A 157 5.51 12.98 -16.89
N TRP A 158 5.10 12.56 -15.70
CA TRP A 158 3.70 12.55 -15.28
C TRP A 158 3.55 13.44 -14.05
N SER A 159 2.37 14.04 -13.87
CA SER A 159 2.13 15.02 -12.82
C SER A 159 2.19 14.40 -11.41
N ASP A 160 1.82 13.13 -11.27
CA ASP A 160 1.88 12.37 -10.03
C ASP A 160 3.31 12.16 -9.50
N SER A 161 4.33 12.24 -10.35
CA SER A 161 5.74 12.19 -9.94
C SER A 161 6.09 13.25 -8.89
N ASN A 162 5.37 14.38 -8.84
CA ASN A 162 5.51 15.42 -7.81
C ASN A 162 5.16 14.94 -6.40
N TYR A 163 4.26 13.97 -6.27
CA TYR A 163 3.98 13.32 -5.00
C TYR A 163 4.89 12.11 -4.77
N MET A 164 5.16 11.32 -5.82
CA MET A 164 5.82 10.03 -5.62
C MET A 164 7.31 10.15 -5.23
N LEU A 165 8.03 11.16 -5.74
CA LEU A 165 9.49 11.25 -5.64
C LEU A 165 10.02 12.38 -4.73
N PRO A 166 9.59 13.65 -4.84
CA PRO A 166 10.12 14.74 -4.02
C PRO A 166 10.01 14.53 -2.50
N PRO A 167 8.89 14.03 -1.92
CA PRO A 167 8.82 13.77 -0.48
C PRO A 167 9.87 12.78 0.01
N PHE A 168 10.11 11.71 -0.74
CA PHE A 168 11.18 10.75 -0.46
C PHE A 168 12.57 11.41 -0.45
N LEU A 169 12.87 12.23 -1.46
CA LEU A 169 14.14 12.96 -1.54
C LEU A 169 14.31 13.95 -0.38
N ALA A 170 13.23 14.64 0.01
CA ALA A 170 13.23 15.54 1.16
C ALA A 170 13.48 14.77 2.47
N ALA A 171 12.81 13.62 2.67
CA ALA A 171 13.03 12.73 3.81
C ALA A 171 14.49 12.21 3.87
N ALA A 172 15.11 12.02 2.70
CA ALA A 172 16.53 11.65 2.55
C ALA A 172 17.51 12.82 2.77
N GLY A 173 17.03 14.04 3.01
CA GLY A 173 17.85 15.25 3.13
C GLY A 173 18.40 15.78 1.80
N LYS A 174 17.84 15.37 0.66
CA LYS A 174 18.23 15.79 -0.69
C LYS A 174 17.33 16.93 -1.18
N TYR A 175 17.28 18.01 -0.42
CA TYR A 175 16.31 19.10 -0.61
C TYR A 175 16.44 19.78 -2.00
N GLU A 176 17.66 20.08 -2.44
CA GLU A 176 17.89 20.71 -3.74
C GLU A 176 17.41 19.82 -4.90
N GLU A 177 17.66 18.51 -4.80
CA GLU A 177 17.19 17.55 -5.80
C GLU A 177 15.67 17.41 -5.74
N ALA A 178 15.07 17.39 -4.54
CA ALA A 178 13.62 17.33 -4.38
C ALA A 178 12.93 18.53 -5.06
N VAL A 179 13.42 19.75 -4.83
CA VAL A 179 12.90 20.97 -5.45
C VAL A 179 13.13 20.95 -6.96
N ARG A 180 14.31 20.54 -7.44
CA ARG A 180 14.59 20.39 -8.88
C ARG A 180 13.57 19.47 -9.55
N GLN A 181 13.29 18.30 -8.96
CA GLN A 181 12.34 17.36 -9.54
C GLN A 181 10.92 17.96 -9.55
N LEU A 182 10.51 18.61 -8.46
CA LEU A 182 9.20 19.27 -8.34
C LEU A 182 8.99 20.37 -9.40
N GLU A 183 9.93 21.31 -9.50
CA GLU A 183 9.90 22.40 -10.47
C GLU A 183 10.02 21.89 -11.91
N GLY A 184 10.85 20.85 -12.10
CA GLY A 184 11.04 20.18 -13.38
C GLY A 184 9.74 19.64 -13.95
N VAL A 185 8.98 18.87 -13.15
CA VAL A 185 7.68 18.34 -13.56
C VAL A 185 6.69 19.46 -13.87
N TRP A 186 6.64 20.52 -13.04
CA TRP A 186 5.76 21.68 -13.32
C TRP A 186 6.10 22.38 -14.63
N GLY A 187 7.37 22.40 -15.05
CA GLY A 187 7.77 22.97 -16.33
C GLY A 187 7.19 22.22 -17.56
N PHE A 188 6.67 21.00 -17.39
CA PHE A 188 6.07 20.19 -18.45
C PHE A 188 4.52 20.18 -18.45
N LEU A 189 3.87 20.80 -17.46
CA LEU A 189 2.42 20.86 -17.30
C LEU A 189 1.87 22.23 -17.73
#